data_AF-A0A0D7KCW5-F1
#
_entry.id   AF-A0A0D7KCW5-F1
#
_cell.length_a   1.000
_cell.length_b   1.000
_cell.length_c   1.000
_cell.angle_alpha   90.00
_cell.angle_beta   90.00
_cell.angle_gamma   90.00
#
_symmetry.space_group_name_H-M   'P 1'
#
loop_
_entity.id
_entity.type
_entity.pdbx_description
1 polymer ?
#
loop_
_entity_poly.entity_id
_entity_poly.type
_entity_poly.pdbx_seq_one_letter_code
_entity_poly.pdbx_strand_id
1 'polypeptide(L)'
;MDILNLGILRSLPLLIPPPEEQTEIVRRVETLFAFADRLEARLAQAQTAATRLTPALLAKAFRGELVPQDPNDEPAAELLRRLQAERATAPKASAGRGRKAAVQSEG
;
A
#
# COMPACT_ATOMS: atom_id res chain seq x y z
N MET A 1 -30.61 -11.72 27.76
CA MET A 1 -29.27 -11.16 28.05
C MET A 1 -29.08 -11.34 29.54
N ASP A 2 -28.27 -12.31 29.95
CA ASP A 2 -28.15 -12.64 31.37
C ASP A 2 -27.43 -11.51 32.09
N ILE A 3 -28.11 -10.92 33.06
CA ILE A 3 -27.58 -9.81 33.85
C ILE A 3 -26.72 -10.40 34.97
N LEU A 4 -25.44 -10.05 34.96
CA LEU A 4 -24.51 -10.35 36.07
C LEU A 4 -25.06 -9.75 37.37
N ASN A 5 -25.22 -10.58 38.40
CA ASN A 5 -25.66 -10.16 39.73
C ASN A 5 -24.71 -10.68 40.82
N LEU A 6 -24.85 -10.15 42.02
CA LEU A 6 -23.95 -10.45 43.15
C LEU A 6 -23.98 -11.94 43.55
N GLY A 7 -25.12 -12.62 43.41
CA GLY A 7 -25.24 -14.04 43.68
C GLY A 7 -24.37 -14.87 42.74
N ILE A 8 -24.40 -14.55 41.45
CA ILE A 8 -23.58 -15.19 40.41
C ILE A 8 -22.09 -15.00 40.70
N LEU A 9 -21.66 -13.76 40.98
CA LEU A 9 -20.25 -13.46 41.25
C LEU A 9 -19.70 -14.19 42.48
N ARG A 10 -20.50 -14.31 43.55
CA ARG A 10 -20.09 -15.01 44.78
C ARG A 10 -19.98 -16.52 44.60
N SER A 11 -20.72 -17.09 43.66
CA SER A 11 -20.68 -18.53 43.36
C SER A 11 -19.52 -18.95 42.45
N LEU A 12 -18.74 -18.01 41.91
CA LEU A 12 -17.63 -18.34 41.02
C LEU A 12 -16.50 -19.02 41.81
N PRO A 13 -16.11 -20.26 41.45
CA PRO A 13 -14.96 -20.90 42.06
C PRO A 13 -13.70 -20.20 41.55
N LEU A 14 -12.96 -19.56 42.45
CA LEU A 14 -11.69 -18.91 42.14
C LEU A 14 -10.56 -19.58 42.90
N LEU A 15 -9.54 -19.99 42.16
CA LEU A 15 -8.25 -20.37 42.75
C LEU A 15 -7.44 -19.09 42.92
N ILE A 16 -7.21 -18.71 44.18
CA ILE A 16 -6.45 -17.50 44.50
C ILE A 16 -5.02 -17.94 44.84
N PRO A 17 -4.03 -17.65 43.99
CA PRO A 17 -2.63 -17.99 44.28
C PRO A 17 -2.06 -17.08 45.38
N PRO A 18 -0.86 -17.37 45.92
CA PRO A 18 -0.20 -16.49 46.89
C PRO A 18 0.01 -15.07 46.35
N PRO A 19 0.06 -14.03 47.21
CA PRO A 19 0.17 -12.63 46.77
C PRO A 19 1.37 -12.34 45.85
N GLU A 20 2.50 -13.02 46.08
CA GLU A 20 3.69 -12.90 45.23
C GLU A 20 3.43 -13.41 43.81
N GLU A 21 2.73 -14.54 43.69
CA GLU A 21 2.37 -15.12 42.39
C GLU A 21 1.32 -14.28 41.68
N GLN A 22 0.34 -13.72 42.41
CA GLN A 22 -0.60 -12.75 41.84
C GLN A 22 0.14 -11.55 41.22
N THR A 23 1.13 -11.02 41.93
CA THR A 23 1.95 -9.89 41.47
C THR A 23 2.73 -10.26 40.20
N GLU A 24 3.34 -11.45 40.17
CA GLU A 24 4.10 -11.91 38.99
C GLU A 24 3.19 -12.20 37.79
N ILE A 25 1.97 -12.73 38.01
CA ILE A 25 0.97 -12.92 36.96
C ILE A 25 0.61 -11.56 36.34
N VAL A 26 0.27 -10.57 37.18
CA VAL A 26 -0.06 -9.21 36.70
C VAL A 26 1.09 -8.61 35.91
N ARG A 27 2.32 -8.67 36.44
CA ARG A 27 3.51 -8.14 35.77
C ARG A 27 3.72 -8.75 34.38
N ARG A 28 3.52 -10.06 34.23
CA ARG A 28 3.66 -10.76 32.94
C ARG A 28 2.55 -10.35 31.97
N VAL A 29 1.32 -10.26 32.45
CA VAL A 29 0.16 -9.83 31.65
C VAL A 29 0.38 -8.40 31.15
N GLU A 30 0.78 -7.47 32.02
CA GLU A 30 1.11 -6.09 31.63
C GLU A 30 2.24 -6.03 30.60
N THR A 31 3.27 -6.87 30.76
CA THR A 31 4.36 -6.97 29.79
C THR A 31 3.86 -7.41 28.41
N LEU A 32 2.95 -8.40 28.37
CA LEU A 32 2.37 -8.90 27.14
C LEU A 32 1.45 -7.86 26.47
N PHE A 33 0.63 -7.14 27.24
CA PHE A 33 -0.19 -6.05 26.71
C PHE A 33 0.67 -4.92 26.13
N ALA A 34 1.70 -4.47 26.86
CA ALA A 34 2.62 -3.45 26.35
C ALA A 34 3.39 -3.91 25.11
N PHE A 35 3.58 -5.22 24.91
CA PHE A 35 4.13 -5.77 23.68
C PHE A 35 3.12 -5.73 22.53
N ALA A 36 1.86 -6.12 22.79
CA ALA A 36 0.77 -6.05 21.83
C ALA A 36 0.57 -4.61 21.31
N ASP A 37 0.52 -3.63 22.21
CA ASP A 37 0.36 -2.21 21.86
C ASP A 37 1.48 -1.73 20.91
N ARG A 38 2.73 -2.14 21.20
CA ARG A 38 3.89 -1.81 20.36
C ARG A 38 3.80 -2.46 18.98
N LEU A 39 3.33 -3.70 18.91
CA LEU A 39 3.15 -4.42 17.64
C LEU A 39 2.06 -3.75 16.79
N GLU A 40 0.93 -3.40 17.38
CA GLU A 40 -0.16 -2.70 16.71
C GLU A 40 0.28 -1.34 16.17
N ALA A 41 0.99 -0.55 16.99
CA ALA A 41 1.52 0.74 16.56
C ALA A 41 2.50 0.60 15.38
N ARG A 42 3.39 -0.39 15.42
CA ARG A 42 4.34 -0.66 14.34
C ARG A 42 3.64 -1.10 13.06
N LEU A 43 2.60 -1.91 13.16
CA LEU A 43 1.80 -2.35 12.02
C LEU A 43 1.09 -1.15 11.35
N ALA A 44 0.47 -0.28 12.14
CA ALA A 44 -0.20 0.92 11.64
C ALA A 44 0.78 1.87 10.91
N GLN A 45 1.98 2.06 11.47
CA GLN A 45 3.04 2.85 10.84
C GLN A 45 3.50 2.22 9.51
N ALA A 46 3.73 0.91 9.49
CA ALA A 46 4.16 0.20 8.29
C ALA A 46 3.10 0.26 7.18
N GLN A 47 1.82 0.10 7.50
CA GLN A 47 0.71 0.23 6.56
C GLN A 47 0.64 1.65 5.96
N THR A 48 0.80 2.67 6.81
CA THR A 48 0.82 4.08 6.38
C THR A 48 2.01 4.33 5.44
N ALA A 49 3.20 3.84 5.78
CA ALA A 49 4.38 3.97 4.94
C ALA A 49 4.20 3.26 3.59
N ALA A 50 3.74 2.00 3.59
CA ALA A 50 3.48 1.24 2.38
C ALA A 50 2.50 1.95 1.43
N THR A 51 1.42 2.52 1.98
CA THR A 51 0.42 3.27 1.20
C THR A 51 1.03 4.51 0.55
N ARG A 52 2.00 5.16 1.20
CA ARG A 52 2.67 6.37 0.68
C ARG A 52 3.83 6.08 -0.26
N LEU A 53 4.45 4.91 -0.17
CA LEU A 53 5.64 4.56 -0.96
C LEU A 53 5.32 4.51 -2.46
N THR A 54 4.24 3.85 -2.87
CA THR A 54 3.90 3.70 -4.30
C THR A 54 3.63 5.06 -4.98
N PRO A 55 2.78 5.95 -4.44
CA PRO A 55 2.59 7.29 -5.01
C PRO A 55 3.89 8.12 -5.01
N ALA A 56 4.68 8.05 -3.94
CA ALA A 56 5.94 8.79 -3.85
C ALA A 56 6.96 8.31 -4.90
N LEU A 57 7.05 7.00 -5.12
CA LEU A 57 7.92 6.41 -6.13
C LEU A 57 7.46 6.78 -7.55
N LEU A 58 6.16 6.70 -7.84
CA LEU A 58 5.60 7.11 -9.12
C LEU A 58 5.82 8.60 -9.38
N ALA A 59 5.64 9.46 -8.37
CA ALA A 59 5.90 10.89 -8.50
C ALA A 59 7.38 11.17 -8.82
N LYS A 60 8.32 10.45 -8.19
CA LYS A 60 9.74 10.52 -8.54
C LYS A 60 10.02 10.00 -9.95
N ALA A 61 9.36 8.92 -10.37
CA ALA A 61 9.48 8.35 -11.71
C ALA A 61 9.06 9.36 -12.80
N PHE A 62 7.88 9.98 -12.63
CA PHE A 62 7.36 10.94 -13.60
C PHE A 62 8.18 12.25 -13.66
N ARG A 63 8.88 12.61 -12.59
CA ARG A 63 9.83 13.75 -12.59
C ARG A 63 11.22 13.38 -13.13
N GLY A 64 11.46 12.13 -13.50
CA GLY A 64 12.78 11.66 -13.96
C GLY A 64 13.81 11.54 -12.84
N GLU A 65 13.44 11.72 -11.57
CA GLU A 65 14.37 11.74 -10.43
C GLU A 65 14.84 10.36 -9.95
N LEU A 66 14.46 9.28 -10.65
CA LEU A 66 14.85 7.92 -10.30
C LEU A 66 16.24 7.54 -10.82
N VAL A 67 16.81 8.35 -11.72
CA VAL A 67 18.13 8.15 -12.32
C VAL A 67 18.86 9.49 -12.31
N PRO A 68 20.20 9.52 -12.07
CA PRO A 68 20.99 10.73 -12.23
C PRO A 68 20.74 11.36 -13.60
N GLN A 69 20.47 12.67 -13.63
CA GLN A 69 20.22 13.41 -14.86
C GLN A 69 21.54 14.01 -15.36
N ASP A 70 21.82 13.95 -16.67
CA ASP A 70 22.95 14.65 -17.26
C ASP A 70 22.54 16.11 -17.56
N PRO A 71 23.27 17.13 -17.09
CA PRO A 71 23.01 18.53 -17.44
C PRO A 71 23.04 18.81 -18.95
N ASN A 72 23.66 17.93 -19.73
CA ASN A 72 23.73 18.01 -21.20
C ASN A 72 22.62 17.21 -21.89
N ASP A 73 21.69 16.58 -21.16
CA ASP A 73 20.57 15.87 -21.77
C ASP A 73 19.73 16.82 -22.64
N GLU A 74 19.46 16.41 -23.88
CA GLU A 74 18.64 17.21 -24.79
C GLU A 74 17.20 17.30 -24.26
N PRO A 75 16.53 18.47 -24.35
CA PRO A 75 15.13 18.58 -23.97
C PRO A 75 14.26 17.65 -24.81
N ALA A 76 13.32 16.94 -24.19
CA ALA A 76 12.41 16.01 -24.88
C ALA A 76 11.67 16.66 -26.07
N ALA A 77 11.43 17.98 -26.01
CA ALA A 77 10.83 18.73 -27.11
C ALA A 77 11.70 18.75 -28.38
N GLU A 78 13.03 18.78 -28.26
CA GLU A 78 13.96 18.77 -29.39
C GLU A 78 14.00 17.39 -30.05
N LEU A 79 14.07 16.32 -29.26
CA LEU A 79 13.95 14.95 -29.74
C LEU A 79 12.63 14.72 -30.49
N LEU A 80 11.51 15.22 -29.96
CA LEU A 80 10.19 15.11 -30.61
C LEU A 80 10.15 15.85 -31.95
N ARG A 81 10.75 17.04 -32.05
CA ARG A 81 10.84 17.78 -33.32
C ARG A 81 11.66 17.00 -34.36
N ARG A 82 12.80 16.40 -33.96
CA ARG A 82 13.61 15.55 -34.85
C ARG A 82 12.82 14.34 -35.35
N LEU A 83 12.16 13.61 -34.45
CA LEU A 83 11.34 12.45 -34.81
C LEU A 83 10.16 12.81 -35.74
N GLN A 84 9.56 13.99 -35.56
CA GLN A 84 8.50 14.49 -36.45
C GLN A 84 9.05 14.85 -37.85
N ALA A 85 10.22 15.51 -37.91
CA ALA A 85 10.88 15.86 -39.16
C ALA A 85 11.32 14.60 -39.93
N GLU A 86 11.89 13.61 -39.26
CA GLU A 86 12.26 12.31 -39.84
C GLU A 86 11.04 11.53 -40.32
N ARG A 87 9.93 11.55 -39.59
CA ARG A 87 8.66 10.94 -40.03
C ARG A 87 8.01 11.64 -41.22
N ALA A 88 8.24 12.95 -41.39
CA ALA A 88 7.72 13.71 -42.53
C ALA A 88 8.48 13.41 -43.84
N THR A 89 9.75 13.00 -43.73
CA THR A 89 10.61 12.67 -44.88
C THR A 89 10.64 11.17 -45.18
N ALA A 90 10.30 10.31 -44.21
CA ALA A 90 10.16 8.87 -44.42
C ALA A 90 8.92 8.55 -45.31
N PRO A 91 9.04 7.62 -46.28
CA PRO A 91 7.91 7.19 -47.09
C PRO A 91 6.84 6.56 -46.19
N LYS A 92 5.57 6.96 -46.35
CA LYS A 92 4.43 6.41 -45.63
C LYS A 92 4.34 4.89 -45.89
N ALA A 93 4.91 4.07 -45.00
CA ALA A 93 4.54 2.67 -44.92
C ALA A 93 3.04 2.63 -44.60
N SER A 94 2.26 2.03 -45.51
CA SER A 94 0.81 1.97 -45.45
C SER A 94 0.34 1.51 -44.07
N ALA A 95 -0.35 2.40 -43.35
CA ALA A 95 -1.14 2.02 -42.20
C ALA A 95 -2.13 0.94 -42.68
N GLY A 96 -1.90 -0.30 -42.22
CA GLY A 96 -2.74 -1.45 -42.50
C GLY A 96 -4.18 -1.12 -42.12
N ARG A 97 -5.01 -1.08 -43.16
CA ARG A 97 -6.47 -0.99 -43.13
C ARG A 97 -7.03 -2.20 -42.37
N GLY A 98 -7.14 -2.08 -41.05
CA GLY A 98 -7.96 -2.96 -40.22
C GLY A 98 -9.42 -2.76 -40.60
N ARG A 99 -10.01 -3.77 -41.25
CA ARG A 99 -11.37 -3.83 -41.77
C ARG A 99 -12.41 -3.42 -40.72
N LYS A 100 -13.26 -2.45 -41.08
CA LYS A 100 -14.65 -2.41 -40.60
C LYS A 100 -15.38 -3.61 -41.22
N ALA A 101 -15.72 -4.63 -40.43
CA ALA A 101 -16.82 -5.55 -40.72
C ALA A 101 -17.99 -5.05 -39.84
N ALA A 102 -18.93 -4.32 -40.43
CA ALA A 102 -20.17 -4.87 -40.96
C ALA A 102 -21.06 -5.41 -39.83
N VAL A 103 -21.94 -4.52 -39.37
CA VAL A 103 -23.21 -4.81 -38.72
C VAL A 103 -23.90 -5.94 -39.50
N GLN A 104 -24.20 -7.05 -38.84
CA GLN A 104 -25.25 -7.97 -39.25
C GLN A 104 -26.31 -7.95 -38.15
N SER A 105 -27.49 -7.45 -38.53
CA SER A 105 -28.77 -7.83 -37.96
C SER A 105 -29.01 -9.32 -38.21
N GLU A 106 -29.50 -10.04 -37.21
CA GLU A 106 -30.60 -11.02 -37.30
C GLU A 106 -30.75 -11.75 -35.94
N GLY A 107 -31.97 -11.75 -35.39
CA GLY A 107 -32.40 -12.61 -34.29
C GLY A 107 -32.72 -11.91 -32.97
#